data_AF-A0A965KF05-F1
#
_entry.id   AF-A0A965KF05-F1
#
_cell.length_a   1.000
_cell.length_b   1.000
_cell.length_c   1.000
_cell.angle_alpha   90.00
_cell.angle_beta   90.00
_cell.angle_gamma   90.00
#
_symmetry.space_group_name_H-M   'P 1'
#
loop_
_entity.id
_entity.type
_entity.pdbx_description
1 polymer ?
#
loop_
_entity_poly.entity_id
_entity_poly.type
_entity_poly.pdbx_seq_one_letter_code
_entity_poly.pdbx_strand_id
1 'polypeptide(L)'
;MTTIHNPSQFNPTDYSVIDYIDAGEIASIWFGYNQLASSLREMGEISSDQIRAAYAAAQADEKICRDKYERYFGVRSCPTQCQHCGTGRARYFAVALHQPTNKHIAVGHICADHRLGISLDQYKFDRLKERAAAIRTEQKRDAALAQLAETDAELADAIDSANRDGRFEAAAITREQLALGLTSESPADELAAVAQNFTRGIRLLADICASIRHRDYAASEKQRAVILSGLDKSREFAAQSLARIRDSKAVTASLADLPALTGRITITGTVVSSKHISNDYGTVTKYLIRLADGRKTFGSLPTDLAVTYARNAAGDLEMSFSPIQIGQQVEFVATVEQSERDAAFYFHSRPTLTKAAKAALKASQA
;
A
#
# COMPACT_ATOMS: atom_id res chain seq x y z
N MET A 1 -7.78 50.81 5.07
CA MET A 1 -8.61 49.59 4.94
C MET A 1 -9.42 49.45 6.21
N THR A 2 -10.75 49.47 6.12
CA THR A 2 -11.63 49.15 7.25
C THR A 2 -11.42 47.68 7.62
N THR A 3 -11.01 47.43 8.85
CA THR A 3 -10.84 46.07 9.36
C THR A 3 -12.24 45.53 9.67
N ILE A 4 -12.63 44.42 9.02
CA ILE A 4 -13.92 43.74 9.23
C ILE A 4 -14.17 43.37 10.71
N HIS A 5 -13.11 43.39 11.51
CA HIS A 5 -13.12 43.07 12.92
C HIS A 5 -13.50 44.24 13.84
N ASN A 6 -13.58 45.49 13.33
CA ASN A 6 -13.75 46.68 14.16
C ASN A 6 -15.12 46.70 14.87
N PRO A 7 -15.18 46.77 16.22
CA PRO A 7 -16.44 46.80 16.96
C PRO A 7 -17.41 47.91 16.54
N SER A 8 -16.91 49.07 16.13
CA SER A 8 -17.76 50.21 15.75
C SER A 8 -18.42 50.07 14.38
N GLN A 9 -17.97 49.11 13.57
CA GLN A 9 -18.46 48.86 12.21
C GLN A 9 -19.08 47.46 12.06
N PHE A 10 -19.30 46.78 13.18
CA PHE A 10 -19.81 45.42 13.17
C PHE A 10 -21.33 45.40 12.96
N ASN A 11 -21.76 44.94 11.79
CA ASN A 11 -23.16 44.68 11.50
C ASN A 11 -23.45 43.18 11.57
N PRO A 12 -24.21 42.69 12.56
CA PRO A 12 -24.50 41.26 12.73
C PRO A 12 -25.09 40.56 11.51
N THR A 13 -25.90 41.27 10.70
CA THR A 13 -26.54 40.69 9.52
C THR A 13 -25.57 40.31 8.41
N ASP A 14 -24.35 40.86 8.44
CA ASP A 14 -23.30 40.58 7.47
C ASP A 14 -22.53 39.29 7.80
N TYR A 15 -22.88 38.62 8.90
CA TYR A 15 -22.19 37.44 9.40
C TYR A 15 -23.10 36.22 9.48
N SER A 16 -22.58 35.08 9.04
CA SER A 16 -23.19 33.76 9.27
C SER A 16 -22.22 32.88 10.01
N VAL A 17 -22.66 32.24 11.10
CA VAL A 17 -21.81 31.30 11.84
C VAL A 17 -21.81 29.95 11.15
N ILE A 18 -20.59 29.46 10.88
CA ILE A 18 -20.36 28.29 10.04
C ILE A 18 -19.67 27.14 10.78
N ASP A 19 -18.98 27.43 11.89
CA ASP A 19 -18.29 26.43 12.73
C ASP A 19 -18.01 27.01 14.12
N TYR A 20 -17.51 26.14 14.99
CA TYR A 20 -17.16 26.41 16.37
C TYR A 20 -15.77 25.84 16.68
N ILE A 21 -14.97 26.62 17.41
CA ILE A 21 -13.65 26.22 17.87
C ILE A 21 -13.66 26.20 19.39
N ASP A 22 -13.34 25.04 19.98
CA ASP A 22 -12.90 24.93 21.37
C ASP A 22 -11.38 25.02 21.34
N ALA A 23 -10.83 26.14 21.79
CA ALA A 23 -9.40 26.27 22.05
C ALA A 23 -8.97 25.45 23.28
N GLY A 24 -9.86 24.61 23.83
CA GLY A 24 -9.61 23.71 24.93
C GLY A 24 -9.10 24.46 26.15
N GLU A 25 -8.36 23.73 26.98
CA GLU A 25 -7.51 24.37 27.97
C GLU A 25 -6.15 24.77 27.41
N ILE A 26 -5.95 24.84 26.08
CA ILE A 26 -4.65 25.16 25.45
C ILE A 26 -4.10 26.49 25.99
N ALA A 27 -5.00 27.47 26.25
CA ALA A 27 -4.64 28.78 26.81
C ALA A 27 -4.25 28.75 28.31
N SER A 28 -4.57 27.68 29.04
CA SER A 28 -4.26 27.47 30.46
C SER A 28 -3.21 26.38 30.70
N ILE A 29 -3.12 25.35 29.85
CA ILE A 29 -2.26 24.18 29.97
C ILE A 29 -0.78 24.54 29.76
N TRP A 30 -0.44 25.36 28.76
CA TRP A 30 0.98 25.60 28.46
C TRP A 30 1.76 26.28 29.61
N PHE A 31 1.08 27.10 30.43
CA PHE A 31 1.69 27.74 31.60
C PHE A 31 1.32 27.07 32.91
N GLY A 32 0.07 26.61 33.06
CA GLY A 32 -0.41 26.00 34.31
C GLY A 32 -0.03 24.53 34.45
N TYR A 33 0.03 23.76 33.37
CA TYR A 33 0.18 22.30 33.46
C TYR A 33 1.58 21.87 33.88
N ASN A 34 2.63 22.58 33.45
CA ASN A 34 4.00 22.31 33.93
C ASN A 34 4.13 22.61 35.43
N GLN A 35 3.43 23.63 35.93
CA GLN A 35 3.46 24.07 37.33
C GLN A 35 2.55 23.20 38.22
N LEU A 36 1.40 22.75 37.69
CA LEU A 36 0.47 21.86 38.37
C LEU A 36 1.00 20.42 38.39
N ALA A 37 1.60 19.94 37.30
CA ALA A 37 2.20 18.61 37.24
C ALA A 37 3.45 18.50 38.11
N SER A 38 4.24 19.58 38.27
CA SER A 38 5.33 19.60 39.26
C SER A 38 4.77 19.53 40.68
N SER A 39 3.75 20.31 40.99
CA SER A 39 3.13 20.35 42.32
C SER A 39 2.42 19.04 42.69
N LEU A 40 1.67 18.42 41.76
CA LEU A 40 0.99 17.14 41.97
C LEU A 40 1.96 15.96 42.06
N ARG A 41 3.12 16.04 41.40
CA ARG A 41 4.21 15.09 41.56
C ARG A 41 4.88 15.22 42.93
N GLU A 42 5.03 16.44 43.44
CA GLU A 42 5.54 16.70 44.80
C GLU A 42 4.56 16.21 45.89
N MET A 43 3.25 16.25 45.63
CA MET A 43 2.21 15.75 46.53
C MET A 43 1.95 14.23 46.42
N GLY A 44 2.52 13.54 45.43
CA GLY A 44 2.41 12.09 45.25
C GLY A 44 1.05 11.58 44.73
N GLU A 45 0.19 12.47 44.21
CA GLU A 45 -1.21 12.15 43.89
C GLU A 45 -1.44 11.59 42.48
N ILE A 46 -0.47 11.75 41.56
CA ILE A 46 -0.62 11.33 40.15
C ILE A 46 0.65 10.62 39.67
N SER A 47 0.48 9.47 39.00
CA SER A 47 1.59 8.73 38.41
C SER A 47 2.16 9.45 37.17
N SER A 48 3.43 9.19 36.85
CA SER A 48 4.04 9.78 35.64
C SER A 48 3.33 9.36 34.34
N ASP A 49 2.71 8.18 34.31
CA ASP A 49 1.98 7.71 33.13
C ASP A 49 0.63 8.40 32.97
N GLN A 50 -0.07 8.70 34.06
CA GLN A 50 -1.29 9.51 34.03
C GLN A 50 -1.01 10.92 33.51
N ILE A 51 0.11 11.52 33.93
CA ILE A 51 0.54 12.84 33.43
C ILE A 51 0.83 12.79 31.93
N ARG A 52 1.57 11.76 31.46
CA ARG A 52 1.86 11.56 30.03
C ARG A 52 0.59 11.36 29.20
N ALA A 53 -0.34 10.53 29.68
CA ALA A 53 -1.60 10.26 28.98
C ALA A 53 -2.46 11.54 28.85
N ALA A 54 -2.58 12.31 29.94
CA ALA A 54 -3.31 13.57 29.91
C ALA A 54 -2.62 14.64 29.04
N TYR A 55 -1.28 14.66 29.00
CA TYR A 55 -0.54 15.53 28.09
C TYR A 55 -0.74 15.14 26.61
N ALA A 56 -0.70 13.84 26.30
CA ALA A 56 -0.99 13.34 24.95
C ALA A 56 -2.41 13.68 24.50
N ALA A 57 -3.40 13.56 25.39
CA ALA A 57 -4.78 13.96 25.13
C ALA A 57 -4.89 15.48 24.87
N ALA A 58 -4.23 16.30 25.69
CA ALA A 58 -4.19 17.75 25.50
C ALA A 58 -3.54 18.16 24.17
N GLN A 59 -2.46 17.49 23.76
CA GLN A 59 -1.82 17.73 22.46
C GLN A 59 -2.71 17.31 21.28
N ALA A 60 -3.47 16.22 21.42
CA ALA A 60 -4.44 15.81 20.42
C ALA A 60 -5.56 16.85 20.26
N ASP A 61 -6.10 17.35 21.37
CA ASP A 61 -7.09 18.43 21.39
C ASP A 61 -6.52 19.73 20.79
N GLU A 62 -5.26 20.06 21.11
CA GLU A 62 -4.55 21.22 20.54
C GLU A 62 -4.43 21.11 19.03
N LYS A 63 -4.04 19.93 18.56
CA LYS A 63 -3.94 19.65 17.12
C LYS A 63 -5.30 19.83 16.45
N ILE A 64 -6.39 19.37 17.06
CA ILE A 64 -7.75 19.56 16.52
C ILE A 64 -8.11 21.06 16.46
N CYS A 65 -7.84 21.87 17.51
CA CYS A 65 -8.07 23.33 17.41
C CYS A 65 -7.27 23.92 16.26
N ARG A 66 -5.97 23.60 16.20
CA ARG A 66 -5.04 24.16 15.23
C ARG A 66 -5.46 23.82 13.81
N ASP A 67 -5.78 22.57 13.53
CA ASP A 67 -6.18 22.11 12.20
C ASP A 67 -7.51 22.76 11.78
N LYS A 68 -8.48 22.90 12.71
CA LYS A 68 -9.73 23.66 12.46
C LYS A 68 -9.41 25.13 12.16
N TYR A 69 -8.54 25.77 12.93
CA TYR A 69 -8.21 27.18 12.72
C TYR A 69 -7.43 27.40 11.41
N GLU A 70 -6.44 26.56 11.11
CA GLU A 70 -5.67 26.61 9.86
C GLU A 70 -6.59 26.48 8.64
N ARG A 71 -7.63 25.64 8.70
CA ARG A 71 -8.63 25.51 7.64
C ARG A 71 -9.32 26.82 7.28
N TYR A 72 -9.66 27.66 8.26
CA TYR A 72 -10.43 28.90 8.03
C TYR A 72 -9.55 30.13 7.80
N PHE A 73 -8.37 30.18 8.43
CA PHE A 73 -7.56 31.38 8.51
C PHE A 73 -6.18 31.24 7.84
N GLY A 74 -5.80 30.03 7.39
CA GLY A 74 -4.50 29.77 6.76
C GLY A 74 -3.30 29.95 7.69
N VAL A 75 -3.54 30.01 9.00
CA VAL A 75 -2.52 30.20 10.04
C VAL A 75 -2.64 29.12 11.11
N ARG A 76 -1.49 28.63 11.58
CA ARG A 76 -1.41 27.54 12.58
C ARG A 76 -1.60 27.99 14.03
N SER A 77 -1.77 29.28 14.28
CA SER A 77 -1.85 29.82 15.63
C SER A 77 -3.31 29.89 16.08
N CYS A 78 -3.79 28.91 16.86
CA CYS A 78 -5.12 28.92 17.48
C CYS A 78 -5.32 30.27 18.22
N PRO A 79 -6.46 30.97 18.03
CA PRO A 79 -6.63 32.32 18.51
C PRO A 79 -6.75 32.26 20.03
N THR A 80 -5.92 33.04 20.72
CA THR A 80 -6.05 33.19 22.18
C THR A 80 -6.94 34.35 22.54
N GLN A 81 -7.32 35.18 21.58
CA GLN A 81 -8.10 36.41 21.75
C GLN A 81 -9.24 36.49 20.75
N CYS A 82 -10.35 37.09 21.18
CA CYS A 82 -11.49 37.38 20.31
C CYS A 82 -11.06 38.35 19.19
N GLN A 83 -11.22 37.98 17.92
CA GLN A 83 -10.85 38.87 16.82
C GLN A 83 -11.76 40.10 16.74
N HIS A 84 -13.00 40.02 17.22
CA HIS A 84 -13.93 41.14 17.23
C HIS A 84 -13.52 42.24 18.24
N CYS A 85 -13.35 41.91 19.52
CA CYS A 85 -13.07 42.92 20.54
C CYS A 85 -11.60 43.01 20.96
N GLY A 86 -10.74 42.10 20.50
CA GLY A 86 -9.34 41.97 20.92
C GLY A 86 -9.14 41.62 22.41
N THR A 87 -10.23 41.49 23.18
CA THR A 87 -10.18 41.46 24.64
C THR A 87 -10.33 40.04 25.16
N GLY A 88 -9.48 39.69 26.13
CA GLY A 88 -9.61 38.49 26.95
C GLY A 88 -9.13 37.20 26.29
N ARG A 89 -8.84 36.20 27.14
CA ARG A 89 -8.64 34.82 26.70
C ARG A 89 -10.00 34.16 26.60
N ALA A 90 -10.41 33.82 25.38
CA ALA A 90 -11.62 33.02 25.17
C ALA A 90 -11.22 31.57 24.93
N ARG A 91 -11.93 30.65 25.57
CA ARG A 91 -11.84 29.21 25.29
C ARG A 91 -12.69 28.83 24.08
N TYR A 92 -13.89 29.39 24.01
CA TYR A 92 -14.88 29.07 22.99
C TYR A 92 -14.98 30.20 21.98
N PHE A 93 -14.88 29.85 20.70
CA PHE A 93 -14.99 30.78 19.57
C PHE A 93 -16.08 30.31 18.59
N ALA A 94 -16.90 31.24 18.12
CA ALA A 94 -17.71 31.07 16.93
C ALA A 94 -16.89 31.50 15.71
N VAL A 95 -16.87 30.67 14.67
CA VAL A 95 -16.30 31.01 13.36
C VAL A 95 -17.43 31.57 12.50
N ALA A 96 -17.33 32.86 12.20
CA ALA A 96 -18.32 33.56 11.38
C ALA A 96 -17.73 33.93 10.02
N LEU A 97 -18.48 33.69 8.95
CA LEU A 97 -18.19 34.16 7.61
C LEU A 97 -18.80 35.55 7.41
N HIS A 98 -17.97 36.54 7.11
CA HIS A 98 -18.41 37.86 6.68
C HIS A 98 -18.84 37.80 5.21
N GLN A 99 -20.14 37.84 4.95
CA GLN A 99 -20.76 37.65 3.63
C GLN A 99 -20.21 38.63 2.58
N PRO A 100 -20.07 39.95 2.84
CA PRO A 100 -19.61 40.90 1.82
C PRO A 100 -18.17 40.68 1.35
N THR A 101 -17.28 40.21 2.23
CA THR A 101 -15.84 40.06 1.90
C THR A 101 -15.39 38.62 1.74
N ASN A 102 -16.27 37.65 2.02
CA ASN A 102 -15.96 36.22 2.06
C ASN A 102 -14.76 35.89 2.96
N LYS A 103 -14.65 36.55 4.12
CA LYS A 103 -13.55 36.36 5.09
C LYS A 103 -14.10 35.78 6.39
N HIS A 104 -13.34 34.88 6.99
CA HIS A 104 -13.67 34.31 8.30
C HIS A 104 -13.20 35.21 9.44
N ILE A 105 -13.94 35.20 10.55
CA ILE A 105 -13.56 35.81 11.82
C ILE A 105 -13.84 34.82 12.97
N ALA A 106 -12.97 34.80 13.99
CA ALA A 106 -13.13 34.02 15.21
C ALA A 106 -13.58 34.94 16.36
N VAL A 107 -14.83 34.80 16.78
CA VAL A 107 -15.46 35.65 17.79
C VAL A 107 -15.60 34.85 19.09
N GLY A 108 -15.00 35.35 20.19
CA GLY A 108 -15.12 34.71 21.49
C GLY A 108 -16.57 34.65 21.97
N HIS A 109 -16.95 33.61 22.71
CA HIS A 109 -18.34 33.30 23.07
C HIS A 109 -19.14 34.48 23.65
N ILE A 110 -18.54 35.34 24.48
CA ILE A 110 -19.23 36.52 25.05
C ILE A 110 -19.65 37.48 23.92
N CYS A 111 -18.75 37.76 22.98
CA CYS A 111 -19.07 38.61 21.83
C CYS A 111 -20.00 37.90 20.85
N ALA A 112 -19.90 36.57 20.70
CA ALA A 112 -20.80 35.80 19.86
C ALA A 112 -22.24 35.85 20.40
N ASP A 113 -22.43 35.76 21.72
CA ASP A 113 -23.73 35.88 22.36
C ASP A 113 -24.33 37.27 22.15
N HIS A 114 -23.57 38.32 22.51
CA HIS A 114 -24.08 39.69 22.45
C HIS A 114 -24.18 40.29 21.04
N ARG A 115 -23.40 39.78 20.07
CA ARG A 115 -23.31 40.37 18.72
C ARG A 115 -23.82 39.47 17.62
N LEU A 116 -23.75 38.15 17.77
CA LEU A 116 -24.19 37.18 16.77
C LEU A 116 -25.45 36.42 17.19
N GLY A 117 -25.95 36.63 18.42
CA GLY A 117 -27.15 35.97 18.94
C GLY A 117 -26.94 34.48 19.21
N ILE A 118 -25.69 34.05 19.47
CA ILE A 118 -25.35 32.65 19.73
C ILE A 118 -24.97 32.48 21.18
N SER A 119 -25.88 31.91 21.95
CA SER A 119 -25.65 31.64 23.37
C SER A 119 -24.59 30.55 23.57
N LEU A 120 -23.93 30.60 24.72
CA LEU A 120 -23.00 29.56 25.15
C LEU A 120 -23.65 28.17 25.22
N ASP A 121 -24.95 28.10 25.48
CA ASP A 121 -25.67 26.83 25.55
C ASP A 121 -25.91 26.23 24.16
N GLN A 122 -26.17 27.07 23.14
CA GLN A 122 -26.23 26.62 21.75
C GLN A 122 -24.88 26.01 21.32
N TYR A 123 -23.77 26.67 21.68
CA TYR A 123 -22.41 26.15 21.46
C TYR A 123 -22.19 24.78 22.12
N LYS A 124 -22.53 24.65 23.42
CA LYS A 124 -22.37 23.39 24.16
C LYS A 124 -23.22 22.28 23.56
N PHE A 125 -24.43 22.60 23.11
CA PHE A 125 -25.35 21.64 22.50
C PHE A 125 -24.83 21.11 21.17
N ASP A 126 -24.29 21.97 20.31
CA ASP A 126 -23.71 21.53 19.03
C ASP A 126 -22.46 20.68 19.24
N ARG A 127 -21.62 20.99 20.24
CA ARG A 127 -20.50 20.11 20.64
C ARG A 127 -20.97 18.76 21.16
N LEU A 128 -22.03 18.73 21.97
CA LEU A 128 -22.60 17.46 22.44
C LEU A 128 -23.12 16.61 21.29
N LYS A 129 -23.69 17.23 20.24
CA LYS A 129 -24.06 16.53 19.00
C LYS A 129 -22.85 15.97 18.26
N GLU A 130 -21.79 16.76 18.07
CA GLU A 130 -20.55 16.29 17.43
C GLU A 130 -19.94 15.11 18.19
N ARG A 131 -19.83 15.23 19.53
CA ARG A 131 -19.32 14.15 20.38
C ARG A 131 -20.22 12.92 20.34
N ALA A 132 -21.53 13.09 20.37
CA ALA A 132 -22.48 11.99 20.23
C ALA A 132 -22.35 11.31 18.85
N ALA A 133 -22.12 12.06 17.77
CA ALA A 133 -21.88 11.52 16.44
C ALA A 133 -20.56 10.73 16.36
N ALA A 134 -19.49 11.24 16.98
CA ALA A 134 -18.21 10.53 17.09
C ALA A 134 -18.37 9.21 17.88
N ILE A 135 -19.01 9.26 19.05
CA ILE A 135 -19.29 8.07 19.88
C ILE A 135 -20.14 7.05 19.11
N ARG A 136 -21.18 7.49 18.38
CA ARG A 136 -21.98 6.58 17.53
C ARG A 136 -21.15 5.93 16.43
N THR A 137 -20.22 6.67 15.84
CA THR A 137 -19.32 6.15 14.80
C THR A 137 -18.37 5.10 15.39
N GLU A 138 -17.84 5.35 16.58
CA GLU A 138 -17.01 4.41 17.32
C GLU A 138 -17.79 3.15 17.72
N GLN A 139 -18.98 3.30 18.30
CA GLN A 139 -19.87 2.18 18.63
C GLN A 139 -20.24 1.34 17.41
N LYS A 140 -20.52 1.97 16.25
CA LYS A 140 -20.77 1.27 14.98
C LYS A 140 -19.54 0.48 14.53
N ARG A 141 -18.33 1.07 14.63
CA ARG A 141 -17.08 0.39 14.30
C ARG A 141 -16.90 -0.83 15.20
N ASP A 142 -17.05 -0.67 16.51
CA ASP A 142 -16.82 -1.74 17.48
C ASP A 142 -17.85 -2.87 17.30
N ALA A 143 -19.11 -2.54 17.02
CA ALA A 143 -20.14 -3.52 16.67
C ALA A 143 -19.81 -4.27 15.36
N ALA A 144 -19.30 -3.57 14.33
CA ALA A 144 -18.90 -4.20 13.07
C ALA A 144 -17.67 -5.12 13.26
N LEU A 145 -16.71 -4.73 14.09
CA LEU A 145 -15.55 -5.56 14.44
C LEU A 145 -15.99 -6.80 15.23
N ALA A 146 -16.90 -6.65 16.20
CA ALA A 146 -17.46 -7.78 16.94
C ALA A 146 -18.18 -8.77 16.01
N GLN A 147 -19.01 -8.28 15.09
CA GLN A 147 -19.69 -9.14 14.11
C GLN A 147 -18.71 -9.82 13.15
N LEU A 148 -17.62 -9.14 12.76
CA LEU A 148 -16.58 -9.75 11.93
C LEU A 148 -15.85 -10.85 12.70
N ALA A 149 -15.57 -10.62 13.99
CA ALA A 149 -14.87 -11.58 14.83
C ALA A 149 -15.64 -12.91 15.02
N GLU A 150 -16.97 -12.87 14.95
CA GLU A 150 -17.80 -14.09 14.96
C GLU A 150 -17.56 -14.98 13.73
N THR A 151 -17.21 -14.38 12.58
CA THR A 151 -16.97 -15.12 11.33
C THR A 151 -15.50 -15.34 11.02
N ASP A 152 -14.64 -14.41 11.44
CA ASP A 152 -13.20 -14.37 11.13
C ASP A 152 -12.49 -13.53 12.20
N ALA A 153 -12.20 -14.16 13.34
CA ALA A 153 -11.52 -13.54 14.47
C ALA A 153 -10.14 -12.98 14.10
N GLU A 154 -9.39 -13.68 13.25
CA GLU A 154 -8.04 -13.25 12.83
C GLU A 154 -8.06 -11.99 11.97
N LEU A 155 -9.07 -11.82 11.11
CA LEU A 155 -9.24 -10.61 10.32
C LEU A 155 -9.73 -9.44 11.17
N ALA A 156 -10.65 -9.67 12.11
CA ALA A 156 -11.13 -8.65 13.04
C ALA A 156 -10.00 -8.10 13.91
N ASP A 157 -9.19 -8.98 14.52
CA ASP A 157 -8.02 -8.59 15.31
C ASP A 157 -7.00 -7.82 14.47
N ALA A 158 -6.76 -8.26 13.23
CA ALA A 158 -5.85 -7.56 12.33
C ALA A 158 -6.34 -6.13 12.02
N ILE A 159 -7.63 -5.94 11.73
CA ILE A 159 -8.21 -4.61 11.48
C ILE A 159 -8.21 -3.76 12.75
N ASP A 160 -8.42 -4.33 13.93
CA ASP A 160 -8.40 -3.56 15.17
C ASP A 160 -6.98 -3.10 15.55
N SER A 161 -5.98 -3.99 15.48
CA SER A 161 -4.56 -3.63 15.63
C SER A 161 -4.11 -2.60 14.58
N ALA A 162 -4.62 -2.70 13.35
CA ALA A 162 -4.41 -1.71 12.27
C ALA A 162 -4.74 -0.28 12.70
N ASN A 163 -5.93 -0.14 13.28
CA ASN A 163 -6.54 1.13 13.62
C ASN A 163 -5.88 1.75 14.85
N ARG A 164 -5.39 0.92 15.78
CA ARG A 164 -4.69 1.38 16.99
C ARG A 164 -3.29 1.91 16.69
N ASP A 165 -2.50 1.20 15.88
CA ASP A 165 -1.08 1.51 15.73
C ASP A 165 -0.72 2.31 14.48
N GLY A 166 -1.66 2.45 13.52
CA GLY A 166 -1.39 3.04 12.21
C GLY A 166 -0.34 2.26 11.39
N ARG A 167 -0.02 1.02 11.79
CA ARG A 167 1.03 0.16 11.24
C ARG A 167 0.49 -1.18 10.72
N PHE A 168 -0.75 -1.19 10.24
CA PHE A 168 -1.43 -2.39 9.74
C PHE A 168 -0.58 -3.21 8.77
N GLU A 169 0.02 -2.54 7.79
CA GLU A 169 0.77 -3.20 6.72
C GLU A 169 1.94 -4.01 7.28
N ALA A 170 2.69 -3.45 8.23
CA ALA A 170 3.87 -4.11 8.79
C ALA A 170 3.49 -5.34 9.62
N ALA A 171 2.50 -5.22 10.52
CA ALA A 171 2.08 -6.33 11.38
C ALA A 171 1.47 -7.48 10.55
N ALA A 172 0.64 -7.16 9.56
CA ALA A 172 0.06 -8.15 8.67
C ALA A 172 1.13 -8.87 7.84
N ILE A 173 2.11 -8.14 7.28
CA ILE A 173 3.24 -8.75 6.55
C ILE A 173 4.03 -9.70 7.45
N THR A 174 4.37 -9.29 8.67
CA THR A 174 5.13 -10.14 9.60
C THR A 174 4.37 -11.42 9.97
N ARG A 175 3.05 -11.34 10.20
CA ARG A 175 2.23 -12.53 10.48
C ARG A 175 2.26 -13.51 9.31
N GLU A 176 2.10 -13.02 8.08
CA GLU A 176 2.08 -13.88 6.89
C GLU A 176 3.48 -14.44 6.56
N GLN A 177 4.55 -13.69 6.85
CA GLN A 177 5.93 -14.21 6.79
C GLN A 177 6.10 -15.40 7.76
N LEU A 178 5.65 -15.26 9.01
CA LEU A 178 5.69 -16.34 10.00
C LEU A 178 4.87 -17.56 9.58
N ALA A 179 3.67 -17.35 8.99
CA ALA A 179 2.84 -18.43 8.47
C ALA A 179 3.52 -19.23 7.33
N LEU A 180 4.40 -18.59 6.56
CA LEU A 180 5.24 -19.23 5.54
C LEU A 180 6.57 -19.79 6.10
N GLY A 181 6.73 -19.82 7.42
CA GLY A 181 7.92 -20.29 8.11
C GLY A 181 9.12 -19.36 8.00
N LEU A 182 8.91 -18.07 7.69
CA LEU A 182 9.97 -17.06 7.70
C LEU A 182 10.05 -16.39 9.08
N THR A 183 11.27 -16.21 9.55
CA THR A 183 11.59 -15.49 10.80
C THR A 183 12.40 -14.24 10.49
N SER A 184 12.69 -13.42 11.50
CA SER A 184 13.59 -12.27 11.37
C SER A 184 15.02 -12.62 10.92
N GLU A 185 15.41 -13.90 11.04
CA GLU A 185 16.72 -14.42 10.62
C GLU A 185 16.70 -15.00 9.20
N SER A 186 15.51 -15.09 8.58
CA SER A 186 15.40 -15.58 7.20
C SER A 186 16.09 -14.64 6.21
N PRO A 187 16.54 -15.15 5.05
CA PRO A 187 17.20 -14.31 4.05
C PRO A 187 16.36 -13.09 3.65
N ALA A 188 17.00 -11.92 3.56
CA ALA A 188 16.32 -10.65 3.33
C ALA A 188 15.52 -10.61 2.02
N ASP A 189 15.97 -11.32 1.00
CA ASP A 189 15.30 -11.44 -0.29
C ASP A 189 14.01 -12.30 -0.21
N GLU A 190 13.99 -13.34 0.63
CA GLU A 190 12.78 -14.12 0.90
C GLU A 190 11.74 -13.29 1.66
N LEU A 191 12.18 -12.58 2.71
CA LEU A 191 11.34 -11.65 3.47
C LEU A 191 10.76 -10.56 2.56
N ALA A 192 11.59 -9.95 1.71
CA ALA A 192 11.18 -8.89 0.79
C ALA A 192 10.20 -9.39 -0.27
N ALA A 193 10.39 -10.59 -0.82
CA ALA A 193 9.51 -11.15 -1.83
C ALA A 193 8.11 -11.46 -1.28
N VAL A 194 8.03 -11.98 -0.05
CA VAL A 194 6.75 -12.17 0.64
C VAL A 194 6.10 -10.82 0.93
N ALA A 195 6.86 -9.87 1.51
CA ALA A 195 6.35 -8.54 1.82
C ALA A 195 5.80 -7.83 0.57
N GLN A 196 6.49 -7.88 -0.58
CA GLN A 196 6.05 -7.23 -1.81
C GLN A 196 4.70 -7.76 -2.32
N ASN A 197 4.50 -9.08 -2.27
CA ASN A 197 3.24 -9.70 -2.70
C ASN A 197 2.08 -9.34 -1.75
N PHE A 198 2.34 -9.26 -0.45
CA PHE A 198 1.33 -8.92 0.55
C PHE A 198 1.02 -7.42 0.59
N THR A 199 2.01 -6.53 0.46
CA THR A 199 1.77 -5.08 0.45
C THR A 199 0.74 -4.68 -0.60
N ARG A 200 0.77 -5.29 -1.79
CA ARG A 200 -0.23 -5.02 -2.84
C ARG A 200 -1.63 -5.48 -2.43
N GLY A 201 -1.74 -6.68 -1.87
CA GLY A 201 -3.01 -7.21 -1.36
C GLY A 201 -3.57 -6.36 -0.22
N ILE A 202 -2.74 -6.07 0.78
CA ILE A 202 -3.09 -5.28 1.96
C ILE A 202 -3.54 -3.87 1.57
N ARG A 203 -2.88 -3.21 0.62
CA ARG A 203 -3.32 -1.88 0.14
C ARG A 203 -4.69 -1.93 -0.52
N LEU A 204 -4.93 -2.91 -1.38
CA LEU A 204 -6.24 -3.10 -1.99
C LEU A 204 -7.33 -3.31 -0.92
N LEU A 205 -7.02 -4.08 0.12
CA LEU A 205 -7.93 -4.29 1.24
C LEU A 205 -8.15 -3.03 2.06
N ALA A 206 -7.09 -2.24 2.31
CA ALA A 206 -7.19 -0.97 2.99
C ALA A 206 -8.08 0.02 2.23
N ASP A 207 -7.97 0.06 0.90
CA ASP A 207 -8.82 0.88 0.02
C ASP A 207 -10.29 0.41 0.07
N ILE A 208 -10.53 -0.91 0.01
CA ILE A 208 -11.88 -1.46 0.14
C ILE A 208 -12.46 -1.16 1.53
N CYS A 209 -11.67 -1.30 2.60
CA CYS A 209 -12.08 -0.98 3.96
C CYS A 209 -12.36 0.51 4.14
N ALA A 210 -11.55 1.40 3.55
CA ALA A 210 -11.83 2.83 3.52
C ALA A 210 -13.14 3.14 2.80
N SER A 211 -13.40 2.50 1.66
CA SER A 211 -14.66 2.64 0.92
C SER A 211 -15.87 2.17 1.75
N ILE A 212 -15.73 1.07 2.50
CA ILE A 212 -16.77 0.53 3.38
C ILE A 212 -17.03 1.46 4.59
N ARG A 213 -15.99 2.11 5.13
CA ARG A 213 -16.14 3.12 6.21
C ARG A 213 -17.07 4.26 5.81
N HIS A 214 -17.03 4.69 4.55
CA HIS A 214 -17.92 5.72 4.02
C HIS A 214 -19.38 5.26 3.85
N ARG A 215 -19.67 3.95 4.00
CA ARG A 215 -20.99 3.35 3.81
C ARG A 215 -21.51 2.69 5.10
N ASP A 216 -21.29 3.33 6.24
CA ASP A 216 -21.75 2.83 7.54
C ASP A 216 -21.26 1.41 7.88
N TYR A 217 -20.06 1.04 7.41
CA TYR A 217 -19.46 -0.28 7.64
C TYR A 217 -20.26 -1.46 7.04
N ALA A 218 -21.24 -1.19 6.18
CA ALA A 218 -22.03 -2.22 5.51
C ALA A 218 -21.27 -2.78 4.29
N ALA A 219 -20.38 -3.76 4.55
CA ALA A 219 -19.80 -4.56 3.49
C ALA A 219 -20.84 -5.56 2.97
N SER A 220 -21.19 -5.48 1.68
CA SER A 220 -22.00 -6.53 1.06
C SER A 220 -21.26 -7.87 1.10
N GLU A 221 -22.01 -8.98 1.10
CA GLU A 221 -21.45 -10.33 1.07
C GLU A 221 -20.47 -10.52 -0.09
N LYS A 222 -20.78 -9.93 -1.25
CA LYS A 222 -19.87 -9.93 -2.42
C LYS A 222 -18.55 -9.20 -2.14
N GLN A 223 -18.58 -8.07 -1.43
CA GLN A 223 -17.34 -7.35 -1.07
C GLN A 223 -16.51 -8.16 -0.07
N ARG A 224 -17.15 -8.82 0.91
CA ARG A 224 -16.47 -9.74 1.84
C ARG A 224 -15.79 -10.90 1.10
N ALA A 225 -16.51 -11.54 0.17
CA ALA A 225 -15.96 -12.61 -0.65
C ALA A 225 -14.77 -12.16 -1.52
N VAL A 226 -14.83 -10.95 -2.09
CA VAL A 226 -13.71 -10.37 -2.85
C VAL A 226 -12.50 -10.09 -1.95
N ILE A 227 -12.71 -9.58 -0.73
CA ILE A 227 -11.65 -9.35 0.26
C ILE A 227 -10.93 -10.66 0.60
N LEU A 228 -11.70 -11.68 0.99
CA LEU A 228 -11.14 -12.98 1.42
C LEU A 228 -10.41 -13.67 0.26
N SER A 229 -11.04 -13.75 -0.92
CA SER A 229 -10.39 -14.33 -2.11
C SER A 229 -9.15 -13.55 -2.58
N GLY A 230 -9.08 -12.24 -2.29
CA GLY A 230 -7.90 -11.42 -2.54
C GLY A 230 -6.74 -11.80 -1.61
N LEU A 231 -7.01 -12.00 -0.32
CA LEU A 231 -6.02 -12.45 0.67
C LEU A 231 -5.47 -13.83 0.32
N ASP A 232 -6.33 -14.78 -0.01
CA ASP A 232 -5.93 -16.14 -0.36
C ASP A 232 -5.03 -16.16 -1.60
N LYS A 233 -5.38 -15.37 -2.63
CA LYS A 233 -4.51 -15.20 -3.81
C LYS A 233 -3.16 -14.57 -3.46
N SER A 234 -3.14 -13.57 -2.58
CA SER A 234 -1.88 -12.98 -2.10
C SER A 234 -1.01 -14.01 -1.38
N ARG A 235 -1.60 -14.87 -0.56
CA ARG A 235 -0.90 -16.00 0.10
C ARG A 235 -0.34 -16.99 -0.92
N GLU A 236 -1.14 -17.39 -1.89
CA GLU A 236 -0.72 -18.30 -2.96
C GLU A 236 0.48 -17.73 -3.75
N PHE A 237 0.40 -16.46 -4.16
CA PHE A 237 1.49 -15.80 -4.88
C PHE A 237 2.74 -15.63 -4.03
N ALA A 238 2.60 -15.33 -2.74
CA ALA A 238 3.73 -15.24 -1.82
C ALA A 238 4.43 -16.59 -1.67
N ALA A 239 3.67 -17.68 -1.47
CA ALA A 239 4.21 -19.04 -1.39
C ALA A 239 4.92 -19.45 -2.69
N GLN A 240 4.32 -19.18 -3.85
CA GLN A 240 4.92 -19.47 -5.16
C GLN A 240 6.20 -18.64 -5.41
N SER A 241 6.22 -17.36 -5.02
CA SER A 241 7.42 -16.53 -5.11
C SER A 241 8.53 -17.05 -4.20
N LEU A 242 8.19 -17.42 -2.97
CA LEU A 242 9.15 -17.97 -2.01
C LEU A 242 9.76 -19.28 -2.52
N ALA A 243 8.92 -20.21 -3.03
CA ALA A 243 9.37 -21.45 -3.64
C ALA A 243 10.32 -21.18 -4.82
N ARG A 244 9.98 -20.24 -5.72
CA ARG A 244 10.86 -19.87 -6.84
C ARG A 244 12.22 -19.33 -6.40
N ILE A 245 12.27 -18.53 -5.34
CA ILE A 245 13.53 -18.00 -4.82
C ILE A 245 14.38 -19.12 -4.23
N ARG A 246 13.77 -20.01 -3.44
CA ARG A 246 14.46 -21.15 -2.84
C ARG A 246 14.98 -22.13 -3.90
N ASP A 247 14.17 -22.43 -4.91
CA ASP A 247 14.59 -23.25 -6.05
C ASP A 247 15.74 -22.59 -6.80
N SER A 248 15.68 -21.27 -7.02
CA SER A 248 16.77 -20.53 -7.67
C SER A 248 18.06 -20.63 -6.86
N LYS A 249 18.00 -20.44 -5.54
CA LYS A 249 19.16 -20.56 -4.65
C LYS A 249 19.72 -21.97 -4.62
N ALA A 250 18.86 -22.98 -4.55
CA ALA A 250 19.27 -24.38 -4.57
C ALA A 250 19.98 -24.72 -5.88
N VAL A 251 19.45 -24.24 -7.02
CA VAL A 251 20.10 -24.35 -8.31
C VAL A 251 21.44 -23.62 -8.29
N THR A 252 21.50 -22.33 -7.94
CA THR A 252 22.76 -21.58 -7.88
C THR A 252 23.82 -22.25 -6.99
N ALA A 253 23.43 -22.79 -5.83
CA ALA A 253 24.33 -23.52 -4.95
C ALA A 253 24.88 -24.79 -5.61
N SER A 254 24.04 -25.56 -6.31
CA SER A 254 24.46 -26.76 -7.05
C SER A 254 25.38 -26.47 -8.24
N LEU A 255 25.35 -25.24 -8.75
CA LEU A 255 26.12 -24.81 -9.92
C LEU A 255 27.46 -24.15 -9.58
N ALA A 256 27.75 -23.90 -8.31
CA ALA A 256 28.93 -23.16 -7.87
C ALA A 256 30.25 -23.79 -8.37
N ASP A 257 30.28 -25.11 -8.52
CA ASP A 257 31.45 -25.87 -8.96
C ASP A 257 31.48 -26.16 -10.47
N LEU A 258 30.43 -25.79 -11.22
CA LEU A 258 30.38 -26.05 -12.66
C LEU A 258 31.11 -24.95 -13.44
N PRO A 259 31.87 -25.30 -14.49
CA PRO A 259 32.48 -24.31 -15.36
C PRO A 259 31.40 -23.45 -16.04
N ALA A 260 31.69 -22.17 -16.20
CA ALA A 260 30.79 -21.23 -16.87
C ALA A 260 30.48 -21.70 -18.31
N LEU A 261 29.19 -21.69 -18.68
CA LEU A 261 28.76 -21.95 -20.05
C LEU A 261 28.95 -20.70 -20.90
N THR A 262 30.17 -20.44 -21.34
CA THR A 262 30.48 -19.27 -22.18
C THR A 262 31.07 -19.69 -23.52
N GLY A 263 30.79 -18.92 -24.56
CA GLY A 263 31.31 -19.15 -25.90
C GLY A 263 30.40 -20.02 -26.76
N ARG A 264 30.93 -20.60 -27.84
CA ARG A 264 30.15 -21.37 -28.81
C ARG A 264 30.06 -22.83 -28.39
N ILE A 265 28.88 -23.26 -27.94
CA ILE A 265 28.65 -24.60 -27.37
C ILE A 265 27.42 -25.26 -27.98
N THR A 266 27.33 -26.58 -27.81
CA THR A 266 26.09 -27.33 -28.06
C THR A 266 25.19 -27.22 -26.84
N ILE A 267 23.95 -26.77 -27.06
CA ILE A 267 22.88 -26.69 -26.08
C ILE A 267 21.96 -27.89 -26.29
N THR A 268 21.75 -28.66 -25.22
CA THR A 268 20.77 -29.74 -25.15
C THR A 268 19.87 -29.51 -23.95
N GLY A 269 18.56 -29.47 -24.15
CA GLY A 269 17.64 -29.26 -23.04
C GLY A 269 16.17 -29.23 -23.42
N THR A 270 15.33 -29.00 -22.41
CA THR A 270 13.88 -29.00 -22.53
C THR A 270 13.35 -27.56 -22.64
N VAL A 271 12.44 -27.33 -23.59
CA VAL A 271 11.74 -26.03 -23.72
C VAL A 271 10.79 -25.84 -22.54
N VAL A 272 11.02 -24.81 -21.72
CA VAL A 272 10.21 -24.49 -20.54
C VAL A 272 9.12 -23.48 -20.87
N SER A 273 9.45 -22.47 -21.67
CA SER A 273 8.49 -21.45 -22.08
C SER A 273 8.92 -20.80 -23.39
N SER A 274 7.96 -20.15 -24.05
CA SER A 274 8.19 -19.30 -25.22
C SER A 274 7.64 -17.90 -24.97
N LYS A 275 8.24 -16.90 -25.61
CA LYS A 275 7.81 -15.50 -25.57
C LYS A 275 7.96 -14.87 -26.94
N HIS A 276 6.86 -14.31 -27.47
CA HIS A 276 6.90 -13.47 -28.66
C HIS A 276 7.39 -12.06 -28.29
N ILE A 277 8.37 -11.57 -29.03
CA ILE A 277 8.91 -10.23 -28.89
C ILE A 277 8.81 -9.56 -30.25
N SER A 278 7.99 -8.51 -30.32
CA SER A 278 7.84 -7.68 -31.51
C SER A 278 8.70 -6.43 -31.38
N ASN A 279 9.42 -6.10 -32.45
CA ASN A 279 10.16 -4.85 -32.62
C ASN A 279 9.92 -4.29 -34.03
N ASP A 280 10.55 -3.18 -34.36
CA ASP A 280 10.40 -2.51 -35.67
C ASP A 280 10.83 -3.38 -36.86
N TYR A 281 11.56 -4.47 -36.61
CA TYR A 281 12.06 -5.41 -37.62
C TYR A 281 11.24 -6.71 -37.70
N GLY A 282 10.17 -6.83 -36.93
CA GLY A 282 9.26 -7.98 -36.95
C GLY A 282 9.05 -8.64 -35.59
N THR A 283 8.47 -9.84 -35.60
CA THR A 283 8.20 -10.63 -34.40
C THR A 283 9.13 -11.83 -34.33
N VAL A 284 9.84 -11.97 -33.22
CA VAL A 284 10.73 -13.10 -32.95
C VAL A 284 10.22 -13.87 -31.74
N THR A 285 10.13 -15.19 -31.87
CA THR A 285 9.85 -16.09 -30.73
C THR A 285 11.16 -16.45 -30.05
N LYS A 286 11.27 -16.13 -28.76
CA LYS A 286 12.37 -16.58 -27.90
C LYS A 286 11.89 -17.71 -27.00
N TYR A 287 12.81 -18.60 -26.65
CA TYR A 287 12.54 -19.79 -25.86
C TYR A 287 13.44 -19.80 -24.62
N LEU A 288 12.87 -20.20 -23.49
CA LEU A 288 13.60 -20.55 -22.28
C LEU A 288 13.84 -22.05 -22.28
N ILE A 289 15.10 -22.47 -22.23
CA ILE A 289 15.50 -23.88 -22.28
C ILE A 289 16.14 -24.22 -20.94
N ARG A 290 15.71 -25.33 -20.32
CA ARG A 290 16.33 -25.90 -19.12
C ARG A 290 17.30 -27.00 -19.53
N LEU A 291 18.55 -26.86 -19.13
CA LEU A 291 19.60 -27.84 -19.35
C LEU A 291 19.51 -28.97 -18.32
N ALA A 292 20.20 -30.08 -18.58
CA ALA A 292 20.19 -31.26 -17.70
C ALA A 292 20.74 -30.96 -16.29
N ASP A 293 21.65 -30.00 -16.17
CA ASP A 293 22.26 -29.57 -14.90
C ASP A 293 21.43 -28.50 -14.16
N GLY A 294 20.26 -28.13 -14.66
CA GLY A 294 19.37 -27.14 -14.05
C GLY A 294 19.61 -25.69 -14.51
N ARG A 295 20.72 -25.39 -15.21
CA ARG A 295 20.94 -24.07 -15.82
C ARG A 295 19.88 -23.78 -16.88
N LYS A 296 19.68 -22.49 -17.17
CA LYS A 296 18.70 -22.04 -18.17
C LYS A 296 19.35 -21.16 -19.22
N THR A 297 18.97 -21.35 -20.48
CA THR A 297 19.37 -20.45 -21.59
C THR A 297 18.14 -19.79 -22.21
N PHE A 298 18.26 -18.53 -22.63
CA PHE A 298 17.18 -17.78 -23.27
C PHE A 298 17.62 -17.12 -24.58
N GLY A 299 16.89 -17.38 -25.66
CA GLY A 299 17.24 -16.90 -27.00
C GLY A 299 16.34 -17.50 -28.08
N SER A 300 16.64 -17.24 -29.35
CA SER A 300 15.93 -17.87 -30.48
C SER A 300 16.41 -19.31 -30.70
N LEU A 301 15.61 -20.11 -31.39
CA LEU A 301 16.01 -21.42 -31.91
C LEU A 301 16.43 -21.31 -33.38
N PRO A 302 17.20 -22.26 -33.93
CA PRO A 302 17.44 -22.31 -35.37
C PRO A 302 16.10 -22.43 -36.12
N THR A 303 15.87 -21.63 -37.16
CA THR A 303 14.63 -21.66 -37.95
C THR A 303 14.32 -23.05 -38.47
N ASP A 304 15.35 -23.74 -38.96
CA ASP A 304 15.27 -25.08 -39.53
C ASP A 304 14.90 -26.17 -38.51
N LEU A 305 14.96 -25.88 -37.21
CA LEU A 305 14.60 -26.85 -36.17
C LEU A 305 13.09 -27.16 -36.16
N ALA A 306 12.27 -26.21 -36.61
CA ALA A 306 10.83 -26.34 -36.69
C ALA A 306 10.33 -26.79 -38.08
N VAL A 307 11.25 -27.08 -39.01
CA VAL A 307 10.92 -27.44 -40.39
C VAL A 307 11.00 -28.95 -40.56
N THR A 308 9.94 -29.53 -41.12
CA THR A 308 9.88 -30.93 -41.53
C THR A 308 9.56 -31.02 -43.01
N TYR A 309 10.12 -32.01 -43.70
CA TYR A 309 9.84 -32.29 -45.10
C TYR A 309 9.16 -33.65 -45.21
N ALA A 310 8.08 -33.72 -45.97
CA ALA A 310 7.36 -34.95 -46.27
C ALA A 310 6.96 -34.98 -47.74
N ARG A 311 6.89 -36.16 -48.36
CA ARG A 311 6.36 -36.27 -49.73
C ARG A 311 4.84 -36.35 -49.68
N ASN A 312 4.17 -35.54 -50.50
CA ASN A 312 2.72 -35.58 -50.67
C ASN A 312 2.29 -36.80 -51.52
N ALA A 313 0.99 -36.98 -51.74
CA ALA A 313 0.44 -38.10 -52.52
C ALA A 313 0.93 -38.14 -53.99
N ALA A 314 1.36 -36.99 -54.54
CA ALA A 314 1.93 -36.89 -55.89
C ALA A 314 3.45 -37.17 -55.93
N GLY A 315 4.09 -37.38 -54.77
CA GLY A 315 5.52 -37.60 -54.65
C GLY A 315 6.36 -36.33 -54.52
N ASP A 316 5.74 -35.15 -54.52
CA ASP A 316 6.43 -33.86 -54.37
C ASP A 316 6.83 -33.61 -52.92
N LEU A 317 7.98 -32.98 -52.71
CA LEU A 317 8.48 -32.61 -51.39
C LEU A 317 7.71 -31.39 -50.86
N GLU A 318 6.95 -31.57 -49.79
CA GLU A 318 6.20 -30.52 -49.12
C GLU A 318 6.89 -30.14 -47.80
N MET A 319 7.07 -28.84 -47.58
CA MET A 319 7.65 -28.28 -46.37
C MET A 319 6.54 -27.95 -45.38
N SER A 320 6.60 -28.53 -44.18
CA SER A 320 5.67 -28.24 -43.09
C SER A 320 6.41 -27.65 -41.89
N PHE A 321 5.81 -26.62 -41.28
CA PHE A 321 6.31 -25.99 -40.07
C PHE A 321 5.60 -26.59 -38.85
N SER A 322 6.35 -27.26 -37.99
CA SER A 322 5.87 -27.80 -36.73
C SER A 322 6.31 -26.89 -35.58
N PRO A 323 5.38 -26.17 -34.92
CA PRO A 323 5.75 -25.27 -33.83
C PRO A 323 6.37 -26.05 -32.68
N ILE A 324 7.53 -25.57 -32.21
CA ILE A 324 8.23 -26.16 -31.05
C ILE A 324 7.34 -26.03 -29.80
N GLN A 325 7.03 -27.17 -29.19
CA GLN A 325 6.12 -27.23 -28.05
C GLN A 325 6.86 -27.07 -26.72
N ILE A 326 6.17 -26.54 -25.70
CA ILE A 326 6.66 -26.57 -24.31
C ILE A 326 6.78 -28.05 -23.88
N GLY A 327 7.88 -28.39 -23.23
CA GLY A 327 8.23 -29.76 -22.85
C GLY A 327 9.04 -30.54 -23.89
N GLN A 328 9.20 -30.01 -25.11
CA GLN A 328 10.00 -30.65 -26.16
C GLN A 328 11.51 -30.58 -25.85
N GLN A 329 12.23 -31.68 -26.11
CA GLN A 329 13.70 -31.72 -26.10
C GLN A 329 14.27 -31.10 -27.38
N VAL A 330 15.28 -30.26 -27.25
CA VAL A 330 15.96 -29.59 -28.37
C VAL A 330 17.48 -29.72 -28.25
N GLU A 331 18.15 -29.78 -29.40
CA GLU A 331 19.60 -29.80 -29.50
C GLU A 331 20.09 -28.89 -30.64
N PHE A 332 20.97 -27.93 -30.34
CA PHE A 332 21.52 -27.00 -31.34
C PHE A 332 22.83 -26.36 -30.85
N VAL A 333 23.58 -25.69 -31.73
CA VAL A 333 24.80 -24.96 -31.40
C VAL A 333 24.52 -23.47 -31.34
N ALA A 334 24.95 -22.77 -30.28
CA ALA A 334 24.80 -21.33 -30.14
C ALA A 334 25.99 -20.70 -29.39
N THR A 335 26.13 -19.38 -29.50
CA THR A 335 27.01 -18.61 -28.61
C THR A 335 26.26 -18.30 -27.33
N VAL A 336 26.87 -18.57 -26.17
CA VAL A 336 26.24 -18.42 -24.85
C VAL A 336 27.03 -17.41 -24.02
N GLU A 337 26.29 -16.54 -23.33
CA GLU A 337 26.78 -15.50 -22.42
C GLU A 337 26.02 -15.57 -21.10
N GLN A 338 26.72 -15.48 -19.97
CA GLN A 338 26.10 -15.53 -18.65
C GLN A 338 25.35 -14.22 -18.34
N SER A 339 24.21 -14.32 -17.66
CA SER A 339 23.49 -13.17 -17.15
C SER A 339 24.23 -12.53 -15.97
N GLU A 340 24.31 -11.20 -15.94
CA GLU A 340 24.87 -10.46 -14.81
C GLU A 340 24.01 -10.55 -13.54
N ARG A 341 22.71 -10.89 -13.68
CA ARG A 341 21.75 -10.86 -12.57
C ARG A 341 21.50 -12.23 -11.94
N ASP A 342 21.83 -13.31 -12.64
CA ASP A 342 21.53 -14.68 -12.21
C ASP A 342 22.59 -15.62 -12.78
N ALA A 343 23.45 -16.15 -11.91
CA ALA A 343 24.55 -17.03 -12.30
C ALA A 343 24.08 -18.35 -12.94
N ALA A 344 22.83 -18.77 -12.70
CA ALA A 344 22.23 -19.97 -13.29
C ALA A 344 21.56 -19.70 -14.65
N PHE A 345 21.52 -18.44 -15.09
CA PHE A 345 20.83 -18.00 -16.29
C PHE A 345 21.81 -17.48 -17.34
N TYR A 346 21.55 -17.85 -18.59
CA TYR A 346 22.38 -17.50 -19.74
C TYR A 346 21.53 -16.99 -20.88
N PHE A 347 22.09 -16.11 -21.70
CA PHE A 347 21.56 -15.73 -22.99
C PHE A 347 22.27 -16.49 -24.08
N HIS A 348 21.53 -16.94 -25.10
CA HIS A 348 22.14 -17.54 -26.27
C HIS A 348 21.79 -16.79 -27.55
N SER A 349 22.73 -16.76 -28.48
CA SER A 349 22.62 -16.04 -29.75
C SER A 349 23.20 -16.86 -30.90
N ARG A 350 22.82 -16.47 -32.12
CA ARG A 350 23.27 -17.09 -33.39
C ARG A 350 23.10 -18.62 -33.39
N PRO A 351 21.89 -19.13 -33.09
CA PRO A 351 21.64 -20.56 -33.01
C PRO A 351 21.75 -21.19 -34.41
N THR A 352 22.36 -22.36 -34.48
CA THR A 352 22.52 -23.15 -35.71
C THR A 352 22.27 -24.62 -35.41
N LEU A 353 21.72 -25.37 -36.36
CA LEU A 353 21.59 -26.83 -36.22
C LEU A 353 22.95 -27.49 -35.98
N THR A 354 22.96 -28.56 -35.19
CA THR A 354 24.13 -29.42 -35.02
C THR A 354 24.50 -30.08 -36.35
N LYS A 355 25.74 -30.57 -36.49
CA LYS A 355 26.17 -31.28 -37.71
C LYS A 355 25.28 -32.51 -37.98
N ALA A 356 24.89 -33.22 -36.93
CA ALA A 356 23.98 -34.36 -37.01
C ALA A 356 22.56 -33.94 -37.46
N ALA A 357 22.00 -32.90 -36.85
CA ALA A 357 20.68 -32.40 -37.23
C ALA A 357 20.65 -31.86 -38.67
N LYS A 358 21.72 -31.19 -39.13
CA LYS A 358 21.86 -30.79 -40.54
C LYS A 358 21.90 -31.99 -41.49
N ALA A 359 22.61 -33.05 -41.12
CA ALA A 359 22.68 -34.26 -41.92
C ALA A 359 21.32 -34.97 -42.00
N ALA A 360 20.60 -35.07 -40.86
CA ALA A 360 19.24 -35.61 -40.81
C ALA A 360 18.25 -34.78 -41.65
N LEU A 361 18.31 -33.45 -41.56
CA LEU A 361 17.49 -32.56 -42.39
C LEU A 361 17.77 -32.78 -43.88
N LYS A 362 19.05 -32.82 -44.27
CA LYS A 362 19.44 -33.07 -45.66
C LYS A 362 19.01 -34.46 -46.15
N ALA A 363 19.06 -35.48 -45.28
CA ALA A 363 18.59 -36.82 -45.60
C ALA A 363 17.06 -36.86 -45.78
N SER A 364 16.29 -36.09 -45.01
CA SER A 364 14.83 -35.99 -45.18
C SER A 364 14.40 -35.25 -46.46
N GLN A 365 15.31 -34.48 -47.06
CA GLN A 365 15.08 -33.76 -48.31
C GLN A 365 15.37 -34.60 -49.56
N ALA A 366 16.17 -35.66 -49.42
CA ALA A 366 16.47 -36.61 -50.50
C ALA A 366 15.33 -37.63 -50.61
#